data_AF-A0A7X8DKM1-F1
#
_entry.id   AF-A0A7X8DKM1-F1
#
_cell.length_a   1.000
_cell.length_b   1.000
_cell.length_c   1.000
_cell.angle_alpha   90.00
_cell.angle_beta   90.00
_cell.angle_gamma   90.00
#
_symmetry.space_group_name_H-M   'P 1'
#
loop_
_entity.id
_entity.type
_entity.pdbx_description
1 polymer ?
#
loop_
_entity_poly.entity_id
_entity_poly.type
_entity_poly.pdbx_seq_one_letter_code
_entity_poly.pdbx_strand_id
1 'polypeptide(L)'
;MLGFNTAVKGLLASQQSLYIVNHNISNINTKGYSRQQGIQRASTPFQIAGVGVLGTGTEIQDITRLRDSYIDFKYWNENAPMGEWLVKRESLEELEKLFGEPSNNSFRRYLDDFYLALDNMSKNPSDPSFREPVKENALALTKHINETAKRLQDMQREQEFSMGTMERRINDLAIQITSLNKQIYATELDGRKANDLRDRREVLVDELSEIVDIRVDESTDGKYVVSIGGVSLVDHSNTFTVKLAEDRSRLEWSNGSKVALNSGRLKGLLDIYNGDGMDNAYRGIPYYMAR
;
A
#
# COMPACT_ATOMS: atom_id res chain seq x y z
N MET A 1 8.90 59.35 -0.16
CA MET A 1 8.01 58.19 0.09
C MET A 1 8.56 56.84 -0.40
N LEU A 2 9.64 56.77 -1.19
CA LEU A 2 10.21 55.51 -1.68
C LEU A 2 10.90 54.65 -0.58
N GLY A 3 11.62 55.28 0.36
CA GLY A 3 12.26 54.57 1.49
C GLY A 3 11.28 54.00 2.53
N PHE A 4 10.09 54.59 2.64
CA PHE A 4 9.01 54.03 3.47
C PHE A 4 8.44 52.76 2.83
N ASN A 5 8.20 52.78 1.51
CA ASN A 5 7.72 51.62 0.78
C ASN A 5 8.71 50.44 0.81
N THR A 6 10.03 50.69 0.76
CA THR A 6 11.03 49.62 0.89
C THR A 6 11.00 48.97 2.27
N ALA A 7 10.84 49.76 3.35
CA ALA A 7 10.75 49.24 4.71
C ALA A 7 9.46 48.43 4.93
N VAL A 8 8.33 48.91 4.41
CA VAL A 8 7.03 48.19 4.47
C VAL A 8 7.12 46.85 3.75
N LYS A 9 7.70 46.79 2.55
CA LYS A 9 7.89 45.53 1.82
C LYS A 9 8.77 44.53 2.58
N GLY A 10 9.87 45.00 3.18
CA GLY A 10 10.72 44.16 4.03
C GLY A 10 9.97 43.57 5.23
N LEU A 11 9.13 44.37 5.90
CA LEU A 11 8.31 43.91 7.01
C LEU A 11 7.28 42.85 6.56
N LEU A 12 6.58 43.09 5.44
CA LEU A 12 5.61 42.13 4.89
C LEU A 12 6.27 40.80 4.48
N ALA A 13 7.44 40.85 3.83
CA ALA A 13 8.19 39.64 3.48
C ALA A 13 8.61 38.84 4.73
N SER A 14 9.00 39.56 5.80
CA SER A 14 9.37 38.94 7.08
C SER A 14 8.14 38.31 7.76
N GLN A 15 6.99 38.99 7.73
CA GLN A 15 5.73 38.47 8.27
C GLN A 15 5.28 37.20 7.53
N GLN A 16 5.35 37.19 6.19
CA GLN A 16 5.05 36.00 5.39
C GLN A 16 5.99 34.85 5.72
N SER A 17 7.29 35.12 5.88
CA SER A 17 8.27 34.11 6.28
C SER A 17 7.92 33.50 7.64
N LEU A 18 7.48 34.32 8.61
CA LEU A 18 7.01 33.82 9.91
C LEU A 18 5.74 32.97 9.79
N TYR A 19 4.80 33.29 8.89
CA TYR A 19 3.66 32.43 8.62
C TYR A 19 4.08 31.07 8.06
N ILE A 20 5.05 31.03 7.15
CA ILE A 20 5.59 29.77 6.61
C ILE A 20 6.26 28.97 7.72
N VAL A 21 7.05 29.60 8.60
CA VAL A 21 7.65 28.93 9.75
C VAL A 21 6.58 28.37 10.70
N ASN A 22 5.55 29.15 11.01
CA ASN A 22 4.44 28.70 11.85
C ASN A 22 3.68 27.53 11.22
N HIS A 23 3.39 27.57 9.92
CA HIS A 23 2.75 26.46 9.19
C HIS A 23 3.60 25.19 9.30
N ASN A 24 4.92 25.29 9.05
CA ASN A 24 5.84 24.16 9.20
C ASN A 24 5.84 23.57 10.61
N ILE A 25 5.88 24.41 11.65
CA ILE A 25 5.88 23.95 13.05
C ILE A 25 4.56 23.25 13.38
N SER A 26 3.43 23.83 12.96
CA SER A 26 2.10 23.25 13.22
C SER A 26 1.89 21.90 12.52
N ASN A 27 2.53 21.66 11.38
CA ASN A 27 2.35 20.45 10.58
C ASN A 27 3.52 19.47 10.65
N ILE A 28 4.48 19.67 11.56
CA ILE A 28 5.65 18.79 11.70
C ILE A 28 5.29 17.33 11.96
N ASN A 29 4.17 17.08 12.63
CA ASN A 29 3.67 15.73 12.94
C ASN A 29 2.57 15.26 11.97
N THR A 30 2.25 16.03 10.93
CA THR A 30 1.24 15.65 9.94
C THR A 30 1.88 14.69 8.93
N LYS A 31 1.30 13.49 8.76
CA LYS A 31 1.81 12.48 7.83
C LYS A 31 1.97 13.04 6.41
N GLY A 32 3.16 12.85 5.84
CA GLY A 32 3.49 13.26 4.48
C GLY A 32 3.66 14.76 4.26
N TYR A 33 3.63 15.57 5.33
CA TYR A 33 3.91 17.00 5.22
C TYR A 33 5.36 17.24 4.79
N SER A 34 5.54 18.08 3.78
CA SER A 34 6.86 18.53 3.33
C SER A 34 7.13 19.95 3.81
N ARG A 35 8.38 20.21 4.24
CA ARG A 35 8.77 21.54 4.69
C ARG A 35 8.63 22.54 3.55
N GLN A 36 7.94 23.65 3.81
CA GLN A 36 7.79 24.74 2.85
C GLN A 36 8.82 25.84 3.10
N GLN A 37 9.34 26.40 2.01
CA GLN A 37 10.31 27.50 2.00
C GLN A 37 9.79 28.64 1.14
N GLY A 38 9.78 29.86 1.70
CA GLY A 38 9.55 31.08 0.93
C GLY A 38 10.79 31.47 0.14
N ILE A 39 10.64 31.62 -1.17
CA ILE A 39 11.68 32.14 -2.06
C ILE A 39 11.58 33.66 -2.07
N GLN A 40 12.52 34.32 -1.40
CA GLN A 40 12.56 35.76 -1.31
C GLN A 40 13.38 36.36 -2.45
N ARG A 41 12.87 37.40 -3.11
CA ARG A 41 13.55 38.12 -4.19
C ARG A 41 13.51 39.63 -3.96
N ALA A 42 14.43 40.36 -4.58
CA ALA A 42 14.32 41.80 -4.72
C ALA A 42 13.09 42.15 -5.57
N SER A 43 12.25 43.07 -5.08
CA SER A 43 11.06 43.50 -5.83
C SER A 43 11.46 44.33 -7.05
N THR A 44 10.56 44.41 -8.04
CA THR A 44 10.81 45.13 -9.31
C THR A 44 11.37 46.54 -9.07
N PRO A 45 12.58 46.86 -9.57
CA PRO A 45 13.22 48.14 -9.30
C PRO A 45 12.49 49.29 -9.98
N PHE A 46 12.59 50.49 -9.42
CA PHE A 46 12.02 51.70 -9.98
C PHE A 46 13.04 52.38 -10.89
N GLN A 47 12.67 52.67 -12.13
CA GLN A 47 13.56 53.31 -13.09
C GLN A 47 13.49 54.83 -12.96
N ILE A 48 14.65 55.46 -12.78
CA ILE A 48 14.79 56.92 -12.69
C ILE A 48 15.49 57.40 -13.95
N ALA A 49 14.79 58.19 -14.77
CA ALA A 49 15.31 58.73 -16.03
C ALA A 49 16.60 59.53 -15.78
N GLY A 50 17.66 59.20 -16.53
CA GLY A 50 18.97 59.86 -16.44
C GLY A 50 19.85 59.48 -15.25
N VAL A 51 19.37 58.63 -14.31
CA VAL A 51 20.09 58.28 -13.07
C VAL A 51 20.35 56.77 -12.94
N GLY A 52 19.41 55.92 -13.39
CA GLY A 52 19.55 54.46 -13.32
C GLY A 52 18.34 53.76 -12.69
N VAL A 53 18.55 52.56 -12.14
CA VAL A 53 17.52 51.76 -11.46
C VAL A 53 17.72 51.78 -9.95
N LEU A 54 16.65 52.06 -9.20
CA LEU A 54 16.64 52.08 -7.74
C LEU A 54 15.89 50.86 -7.20
N GLY A 55 16.50 50.14 -6.25
CA GLY A 55 15.86 49.01 -5.58
C GLY A 55 14.64 49.43 -4.76
N THR A 56 13.55 48.65 -4.83
CA THR A 56 12.27 48.97 -4.19
C THR A 56 11.94 48.09 -2.98
N GLY A 57 12.91 47.31 -2.49
CA GLY A 57 12.75 46.38 -1.37
C GLY A 57 12.74 44.92 -1.84
N THR A 58 11.99 44.09 -1.13
CA THR A 58 11.96 42.63 -1.30
C THR A 58 10.57 42.07 -1.07
N GLU A 59 10.27 40.93 -1.68
CA GLU A 59 9.01 40.20 -1.55
C GLU A 59 9.24 38.69 -1.60
N ILE A 60 8.29 37.91 -1.08
CA ILE A 60 8.26 36.46 -1.29
C ILE A 60 7.66 36.21 -2.67
N GLN A 61 8.47 35.67 -3.56
CA GLN A 61 8.09 35.36 -4.94
C GLN A 61 7.25 34.08 -5.01
N ASP A 62 7.66 33.04 -4.29
CA ASP A 62 7.01 31.73 -4.31
C ASP A 62 7.17 31.03 -2.95
N ILE A 63 6.32 30.03 -2.70
CA ILE A 63 6.43 29.14 -1.55
C ILE A 63 6.56 27.74 -2.11
N THR A 64 7.74 27.14 -1.97
CA THR A 64 8.06 25.84 -2.57
C THR A 64 8.24 24.78 -1.49
N ARG A 65 7.94 23.53 -1.83
CA ARG A 65 8.20 22.37 -0.97
C ARG A 65 9.66 21.93 -1.10
N LEU A 66 10.26 21.54 0.02
CA LEU A 66 11.54 20.86 0.08
C LEU A 66 11.29 19.35 0.09
N ARG A 67 11.21 18.77 -1.12
CA ARG A 67 10.98 17.34 -1.35
C ARG A 67 11.79 16.89 -2.55
N ASP A 68 12.27 15.64 -2.52
CA ASP A 68 13.05 15.04 -3.60
C ASP A 68 12.23 13.92 -4.26
N SER A 69 11.81 14.16 -5.50
CA SER A 69 11.01 13.21 -6.28
C SER A 69 11.74 11.90 -6.58
N TYR A 70 13.07 11.89 -6.57
CA TYR A 70 13.83 10.66 -6.77
C TYR A 70 13.74 9.73 -5.55
N ILE A 71 13.69 10.31 -4.34
CA ILE A 71 13.48 9.53 -3.11
C ILE A 71 12.06 8.99 -3.07
N ASP A 72 11.07 9.77 -3.49
CA ASP A 72 9.68 9.31 -3.60
C ASP A 72 9.54 8.13 -4.56
N PHE A 73 10.16 8.23 -5.74
CA PHE A 73 10.17 7.14 -6.72
C PHE A 73 10.79 5.86 -6.16
N LYS A 74 11.93 5.98 -5.45
CA LYS A 74 12.54 4.83 -4.77
C LYS A 74 11.64 4.26 -3.70
N TYR A 75 11.02 5.13 -2.90
CA TYR A 75 10.12 4.70 -1.85
C TYR A 75 8.97 3.87 -2.43
N TRP A 76 8.26 4.37 -3.45
CA TRP A 76 7.16 3.64 -4.08
C TRP A 76 7.58 2.28 -4.67
N ASN A 77 8.77 2.21 -5.30
CA ASN A 77 9.28 0.95 -5.85
C ASN A 77 9.62 -0.09 -4.78
N GLU A 78 10.07 0.31 -3.59
CA GLU A 78 10.38 -0.60 -2.48
C GLU A 78 9.16 -0.89 -1.60
N ASN A 79 8.17 -0.02 -1.59
CA ASN A 79 6.97 -0.17 -0.77
C ASN A 79 6.07 -1.31 -1.30
N ALA A 80 5.98 -1.47 -2.61
CA ALA A 80 5.23 -2.57 -3.24
C ALA A 80 5.77 -3.97 -2.88
N PRO A 81 7.06 -4.29 -3.07
CA PRO A 81 7.61 -5.58 -2.62
C PRO A 81 7.55 -5.72 -1.10
N MET A 82 7.71 -4.65 -0.31
CA MET A 82 7.52 -4.73 1.14
C MET A 82 6.10 -5.19 1.49
N GLY A 83 5.07 -4.58 0.89
CA GLY A 83 3.67 -4.97 1.09
C GLY A 83 3.39 -6.43 0.69
N GLU A 84 3.99 -6.90 -0.40
CA GLU A 84 3.89 -8.30 -0.84
C GLU A 84 4.45 -9.28 0.21
N TRP A 85 5.69 -9.05 0.67
CA TRP A 85 6.36 -9.95 1.60
C TRP A 85 5.78 -9.91 3.00
N LEU A 86 5.26 -8.76 3.44
CA LEU A 86 4.56 -8.64 4.72
C LEU A 86 3.34 -9.56 4.77
N VAL A 87 2.49 -9.52 3.74
CA VAL A 87 1.32 -10.40 3.67
C VAL A 87 1.71 -11.86 3.55
N LYS A 88 2.67 -12.20 2.69
CA LYS A 88 3.14 -13.58 2.58
C LYS A 88 3.64 -14.12 3.92
N ARG A 89 4.41 -13.32 4.66
CA ARG A 89 4.88 -13.68 6.00
C ARG A 89 3.72 -13.87 6.96
N GLU A 90 2.78 -12.91 7.03
CA GLU A 90 1.62 -12.99 7.93
C GLU A 90 0.79 -14.26 7.67
N SER A 91 0.51 -14.58 6.41
CA SER A 91 -0.22 -15.79 6.03
C SER A 91 0.55 -17.07 6.34
N LEU A 92 1.87 -17.08 6.08
CA LEU A 92 2.71 -18.25 6.36
C LEU A 92 2.91 -18.48 7.86
N GLU A 93 3.00 -17.42 8.68
CA GLU A 93 3.03 -17.53 10.14
C GLU A 93 1.72 -18.12 10.69
N GLU A 94 0.59 -17.80 10.08
CA GLU A 94 -0.69 -18.43 10.45
C GLU A 94 -0.74 -19.91 10.07
N LEU A 95 -0.27 -20.25 8.87
CA LEU A 95 -0.12 -21.64 8.44
C LEU A 95 0.84 -22.42 9.36
N GLU A 96 1.97 -21.84 9.73
CA GLU A 96 2.92 -22.43 10.66
C GLU A 96 2.27 -22.72 12.02
N LYS A 97 1.51 -21.76 12.57
CA LYS A 97 0.75 -21.95 13.82
C LYS A 97 -0.30 -23.04 13.72
N LEU A 98 -0.93 -23.19 12.55
CA LEU A 98 -1.95 -24.22 12.31
C LEU A 98 -1.34 -25.63 12.34
N PHE A 99 -0.20 -25.84 11.70
CA PHE A 99 0.47 -27.14 11.72
C PHE A 99 1.19 -27.40 13.04
N GLY A 100 1.78 -26.37 13.65
CA GLY A 100 2.26 -26.40 15.03
C GLY A 100 3.18 -27.58 15.34
N GLU A 101 4.04 -27.99 14.41
CA GLU A 101 4.97 -29.10 14.59
C GLU A 101 6.40 -28.60 14.87
N PRO A 102 7.10 -29.16 15.89
CA PRO A 102 6.65 -30.21 16.81
C PRO A 102 5.85 -29.67 18.01
N SER A 103 4.72 -30.28 18.33
CA SER A 103 3.98 -30.03 19.57
C SER A 103 3.20 -31.26 20.05
N ASN A 104 2.71 -31.18 21.29
CA ASN A 104 1.87 -32.20 21.91
C ASN A 104 0.50 -32.39 21.22
N ASN A 105 0.08 -31.50 20.32
CA ASN A 105 -1.18 -31.62 19.56
C ASN A 105 -0.88 -31.65 18.06
N SER A 106 0.19 -32.34 17.65
CA SER A 106 0.59 -32.47 16.25
C SER A 106 -0.12 -33.63 15.55
N PHE A 107 -0.23 -33.55 14.23
CA PHE A 107 -0.75 -34.65 13.40
C PHE A 107 -0.01 -35.94 13.64
N ARG A 108 1.32 -35.86 13.76
CA ARG A 108 2.16 -37.01 14.07
C ARG A 108 1.74 -37.71 15.35
N ARG A 109 1.46 -36.97 16.43
CA ARG A 109 1.04 -37.57 17.70
C ARG A 109 -0.30 -38.30 17.58
N TYR A 110 -1.30 -37.67 16.96
CA TYR A 110 -2.60 -38.32 16.76
C TYR A 110 -2.50 -39.59 15.89
N LEU A 111 -1.61 -39.61 14.91
CA LEU A 111 -1.30 -40.79 14.11
C LEU A 111 -0.60 -41.87 14.95
N ASP A 112 0.45 -41.50 15.69
CA ASP A 112 1.20 -42.42 16.55
C ASP A 112 0.28 -43.05 17.61
N ASP A 113 -0.58 -42.26 18.27
CA ASP A 113 -1.54 -42.74 19.27
C ASP A 113 -2.59 -43.69 18.65
N PHE A 114 -3.04 -43.43 17.42
CA PHE A 114 -3.93 -44.33 16.69
C PHE A 114 -3.24 -45.65 16.29
N TYR A 115 -2.01 -45.60 15.78
CA TYR A 115 -1.23 -46.79 15.45
C TYR A 115 -0.91 -47.65 16.69
N LEU A 116 -0.55 -47.02 17.81
CA LEU A 116 -0.32 -47.71 19.08
C LEU A 116 -1.59 -48.39 19.59
N ALA A 117 -2.75 -47.75 19.46
CA ALA A 117 -4.02 -48.38 19.81
C ALA A 117 -4.32 -49.59 18.91
N LEU A 118 -4.07 -49.50 17.61
CA LEU A 118 -4.22 -50.63 16.68
C LEU A 118 -3.28 -51.79 17.01
N ASP A 119 -2.01 -51.51 17.30
CA ASP A 119 -1.03 -52.54 17.71
C ASP A 119 -1.50 -53.27 18.97
N ASN A 120 -1.99 -52.52 19.98
CA ASN A 120 -2.50 -53.11 21.20
C ASN A 120 -3.78 -53.94 20.99
N MET A 121 -4.70 -53.50 20.12
CA MET A 121 -5.88 -54.27 19.73
C MET A 121 -5.51 -55.58 19.02
N SER A 122 -4.45 -55.58 18.22
CA SER A 122 -4.00 -56.78 17.50
C SER A 122 -3.56 -57.92 18.43
N LYS A 123 -3.09 -57.59 19.65
CA LYS A 123 -2.67 -58.56 20.67
C LYS A 123 -3.84 -59.29 21.31
N ASN A 124 -5.00 -58.66 21.42
CA ASN A 124 -6.22 -59.27 21.95
C ASN A 124 -7.49 -58.71 21.29
N PRO A 125 -7.82 -59.15 20.06
CA PRO A 125 -8.88 -58.55 19.28
C PRO A 125 -10.28 -58.89 19.79
N SER A 126 -10.44 -59.88 20.66
CA SER A 126 -11.75 -60.33 21.17
C SER A 126 -12.24 -59.52 22.37
N ASP A 127 -11.34 -58.81 23.06
CA ASP A 127 -11.67 -58.03 24.26
C ASP A 127 -12.07 -56.59 23.89
N PRO A 128 -13.31 -56.16 24.24
CA PRO A 128 -13.79 -54.81 23.96
C PRO A 128 -12.91 -53.69 24.52
N SER A 129 -12.22 -53.93 25.66
CA SER A 129 -11.36 -52.96 26.33
C SER A 129 -10.17 -52.53 25.47
N PHE A 130 -9.78 -53.38 24.50
CA PHE A 130 -8.72 -53.08 23.53
C PHE A 130 -9.26 -52.45 22.23
N ARG A 131 -10.57 -52.54 21.97
CA ARG A 131 -11.23 -51.94 20.78
C ARG A 131 -11.65 -50.49 21.03
N GLU A 132 -12.03 -50.15 22.25
CA GLU A 132 -12.51 -48.81 22.61
C GLU A 132 -11.46 -47.70 22.38
N PRO A 133 -10.17 -47.86 22.80
CA PRO A 133 -9.14 -46.86 22.52
C PRO A 133 -8.87 -46.62 21.04
N VAL A 134 -9.01 -47.66 20.19
CA VAL A 134 -8.87 -47.52 18.73
C VAL A 134 -9.94 -46.58 18.18
N LYS A 135 -11.19 -46.76 18.61
CA LYS A 135 -12.31 -45.90 18.20
C LYS A 135 -12.11 -44.46 18.67
N GLU A 136 -11.70 -44.26 19.94
CA GLU A 136 -11.47 -42.92 20.49
C GLU A 136 -10.33 -42.19 19.77
N ASN A 137 -9.20 -42.86 19.55
CA ASN A 137 -8.06 -42.28 18.83
C ASN A 137 -8.39 -42.02 17.35
N ALA A 138 -9.19 -42.88 16.71
CA ALA A 138 -9.68 -42.63 15.35
C ALA A 138 -10.57 -41.39 15.29
N LEU A 139 -11.48 -41.21 16.26
CA LEU A 139 -12.33 -40.03 16.35
C LEU A 139 -11.51 -38.77 16.61
N ALA A 140 -10.51 -38.82 17.49
CA ALA A 140 -9.61 -37.70 17.76
C ALA A 140 -8.80 -37.30 16.51
N LEU A 141 -8.21 -38.27 15.82
CA LEU A 141 -7.44 -38.04 14.59
C LEU A 141 -8.31 -37.44 13.48
N THR A 142 -9.47 -38.04 13.20
CA THR A 142 -10.39 -37.55 12.17
C THR A 142 -10.96 -36.17 12.50
N LYS A 143 -11.27 -35.91 13.78
CA LYS A 143 -11.68 -34.58 14.24
C LYS A 143 -10.58 -33.54 13.98
N HIS A 144 -9.33 -33.85 14.34
CA HIS A 144 -8.21 -32.94 14.13
C HIS A 144 -7.96 -32.66 12.63
N ILE A 145 -8.00 -33.69 11.76
CA ILE A 145 -7.92 -33.52 10.30
C ILE A 145 -9.02 -32.57 9.80
N ASN A 146 -10.27 -32.79 10.21
CA ASN A 146 -11.40 -31.97 9.80
C ASN A 146 -11.31 -30.52 10.31
N GLU A 147 -10.84 -30.30 11.53
CA GLU A 147 -10.62 -28.98 12.10
C GLU A 147 -9.54 -28.20 11.34
N THR A 148 -8.42 -28.86 11.02
CA THR A 148 -7.35 -28.26 10.21
C THR A 148 -7.83 -27.93 8.80
N ALA A 149 -8.53 -28.86 8.13
CA ALA A 149 -9.07 -28.64 6.79
C ALA A 149 -10.05 -27.45 6.77
N LYS A 150 -10.92 -27.36 7.79
CA LYS A 150 -11.83 -26.22 7.95
C LYS A 150 -11.06 -24.91 8.16
N ARG A 151 -10.01 -24.91 8.99
CA ARG A 151 -9.20 -23.69 9.21
C ARG A 151 -8.50 -23.22 7.93
N LEU A 152 -7.98 -24.14 7.11
CA LEU A 152 -7.41 -23.77 5.81
C LEU A 152 -8.46 -23.15 4.88
N GLN A 153 -9.68 -23.70 4.84
CA GLN A 153 -10.79 -23.11 4.08
C GLN A 153 -11.20 -21.73 4.62
N ASP A 154 -11.19 -21.54 5.93
CA ASP A 154 -11.47 -20.25 6.57
C ASP A 154 -10.41 -19.21 6.17
N MET A 155 -9.12 -19.56 6.27
CA MET A 155 -8.01 -18.71 5.84
C MET A 155 -8.11 -18.34 4.35
N GLN A 156 -8.50 -19.29 3.49
CA GLN A 156 -8.69 -19.01 2.06
C GLN A 156 -9.80 -17.98 1.81
N ARG A 157 -10.90 -18.06 2.57
CA ARG A 157 -12.01 -17.09 2.49
C ARG A 157 -11.62 -15.72 3.04
N GLU A 158 -10.84 -15.66 4.12
CA GLU A 158 -10.31 -14.41 4.67
C GLU A 158 -9.36 -13.73 3.68
N GLN A 159 -8.55 -14.52 3.00
CA GLN A 159 -7.66 -14.09 1.93
C GLN A 159 -8.45 -13.49 0.75
N GLU A 160 -9.50 -14.18 0.31
CA GLU A 160 -10.43 -13.72 -0.73
C GLU A 160 -11.13 -12.39 -0.35
N PHE A 161 -11.58 -12.25 0.90
CA PHE A 161 -12.18 -11.03 1.41
C PHE A 161 -11.19 -9.86 1.44
N SER A 162 -9.95 -10.14 1.85
CA SER A 162 -8.86 -9.17 1.88
C SER A 162 -8.53 -8.65 0.48
N MET A 163 -8.51 -9.53 -0.52
CA MET A 163 -8.32 -9.15 -1.93
C MET A 163 -9.41 -8.19 -2.42
N GLY A 164 -10.69 -8.48 -2.15
CA GLY A 164 -11.79 -7.59 -2.52
C GLY A 164 -11.77 -6.24 -1.78
N THR A 165 -11.19 -6.20 -0.58
CA THR A 165 -10.97 -4.95 0.15
C THR A 165 -9.83 -4.13 -0.46
N MET A 166 -8.74 -4.77 -0.87
CA MET A 166 -7.64 -4.10 -1.58
C MET A 166 -8.07 -3.58 -2.96
N GLU A 167 -8.87 -4.34 -3.71
CA GLU A 167 -9.46 -3.90 -4.98
C GLU A 167 -10.24 -2.60 -4.82
N ARG A 168 -11.17 -2.55 -3.85
CA ARG A 168 -11.95 -1.35 -3.55
C ARG A 168 -11.04 -0.19 -3.14
N ARG A 169 -10.03 -0.47 -2.30
CA ARG A 169 -9.09 0.55 -1.86
C ARG A 169 -8.29 1.16 -3.01
N ILE A 170 -7.84 0.36 -3.98
CA ILE A 170 -7.17 0.84 -5.20
C ILE A 170 -8.08 1.82 -5.95
N ASN A 171 -9.33 1.44 -6.18
CA ASN A 171 -10.28 2.28 -6.90
C ASN A 171 -10.58 3.59 -6.15
N ASP A 172 -10.77 3.53 -4.83
CA ASP A 172 -11.00 4.71 -3.98
C ASP A 172 -9.80 5.66 -3.97
N LEU A 173 -8.58 5.13 -3.87
CA LEU A 173 -7.35 5.92 -3.95
C LEU A 173 -7.22 6.59 -5.31
N ALA A 174 -7.50 5.87 -6.40
CA ALA A 174 -7.46 6.41 -7.76
C ALA A 174 -8.45 7.58 -7.94
N ILE A 175 -9.67 7.47 -7.41
CA ILE A 175 -10.67 8.55 -7.44
C ILE A 175 -10.19 9.78 -6.67
N GLN A 176 -9.65 9.58 -5.46
CA GLN A 176 -9.14 10.67 -4.62
C GLN A 176 -7.93 11.37 -5.24
N ILE A 177 -6.98 10.61 -5.81
CA ILE A 177 -5.83 11.14 -6.54
C ILE A 177 -6.30 11.99 -7.74
N THR A 178 -7.26 11.50 -8.53
CA THR A 178 -7.84 12.27 -9.64
C THR A 178 -8.53 13.56 -9.17
N SER A 179 -9.24 13.52 -8.04
CA SER A 179 -9.86 14.72 -7.46
C SER A 179 -8.79 15.74 -7.05
N LEU A 180 -7.72 15.29 -6.39
CA LEU A 180 -6.60 16.15 -6.01
C LEU A 180 -5.86 16.72 -7.22
N ASN A 181 -5.66 15.92 -8.28
CA ASN A 181 -5.07 16.40 -9.53
C ASN A 181 -5.85 17.58 -10.11
N LYS A 182 -7.19 17.50 -10.13
CA LYS A 182 -8.05 18.61 -10.60
C LYS A 182 -7.93 19.85 -9.71
N GLN A 183 -7.89 19.68 -8.39
CA GLN A 183 -7.75 20.79 -7.44
C GLN A 183 -6.37 21.46 -7.51
N ILE A 184 -5.31 20.65 -7.62
CA ILE A 184 -3.93 21.12 -7.83
C ILE A 184 -3.89 21.92 -9.13
N TYR A 185 -4.33 21.31 -10.24
CA TYR A 185 -4.31 21.98 -11.54
C TYR A 185 -5.04 23.32 -11.51
N ALA A 186 -6.25 23.37 -10.95
CA ALA A 186 -7.04 24.60 -10.83
C ALA A 186 -6.36 25.67 -9.96
N THR A 187 -5.67 25.27 -8.89
CA THR A 187 -4.97 26.18 -7.97
C THR A 187 -3.69 26.74 -8.60
N GLU A 188 -3.03 25.94 -9.44
CA GLU A 188 -1.74 26.31 -10.05
C GLU A 188 -1.88 27.08 -11.37
N LEU A 189 -3.11 27.30 -11.89
CA LEU A 189 -3.37 28.09 -13.10
C LEU A 189 -2.80 29.51 -13.04
N ASP A 190 -2.88 30.15 -11.86
CA ASP A 190 -2.38 31.51 -11.63
C ASP A 190 -0.87 31.55 -11.31
N GLY A 191 -0.15 30.43 -11.48
CA GLY A 191 1.27 30.30 -11.18
C GLY A 191 1.60 30.09 -9.70
N ARG A 192 0.60 29.95 -8.82
CA ARG A 192 0.79 29.58 -7.41
C ARG A 192 1.09 28.09 -7.28
N LYS A 193 1.65 27.65 -6.15
CA LYS A 193 1.89 26.23 -5.85
C LYS A 193 0.88 25.68 -4.85
N ALA A 194 0.29 24.53 -5.18
CA ALA A 194 -0.70 23.86 -4.36
C ALA A 194 -0.05 22.87 -3.37
N ASN A 195 0.88 23.36 -2.55
CA ASN A 195 1.80 22.53 -1.75
C ASN A 195 1.09 21.48 -0.89
N ASP A 196 0.13 21.89 -0.05
CA ASP A 196 -0.57 20.99 0.86
C ASP A 196 -1.43 19.95 0.11
N LEU A 197 -1.96 20.30 -1.07
CA LEU A 197 -2.72 19.38 -1.91
C LEU A 197 -1.80 18.34 -2.58
N ARG A 198 -0.61 18.76 -3.00
CA ARG A 198 0.41 17.84 -3.54
C ARG A 198 0.90 16.86 -2.47
N ASP A 199 1.14 17.33 -1.23
CA ASP A 199 1.50 16.46 -0.09
C ASP A 199 0.40 15.42 0.18
N ARG A 200 -0.87 15.85 0.21
CA ARG A 200 -2.00 14.91 0.37
C ARG A 200 -2.07 13.89 -0.76
N ARG A 201 -1.83 14.30 -2.01
CA ARG A 201 -1.82 13.40 -3.17
C ARG A 201 -0.72 12.36 -3.02
N GLU A 202 0.47 12.79 -2.62
CA GLU A 202 1.63 11.91 -2.42
C GLU A 202 1.37 10.89 -1.30
N VAL A 203 0.69 11.25 -0.21
CA VAL A 203 0.28 10.28 0.83
C VAL A 203 -0.66 9.19 0.28
N LEU A 204 -1.57 9.54 -0.65
CA LEU A 204 -2.46 8.55 -1.28
C LEU A 204 -1.69 7.64 -2.24
N VAL A 205 -0.67 8.18 -2.90
CA VAL A 205 0.22 7.43 -3.80
C VAL A 205 1.13 6.50 -3.00
N ASP A 206 1.64 6.94 -1.85
CA ASP A 206 2.38 6.10 -0.89
C ASP A 206 1.53 4.89 -0.49
N GLU A 207 0.27 5.12 -0.12
CA GLU A 207 -0.64 4.02 0.25
C GLU A 207 -0.95 3.11 -0.94
N LEU A 208 -1.17 3.67 -2.13
CA LEU A 208 -1.41 2.88 -3.34
C LEU A 208 -0.21 1.99 -3.69
N SER A 209 1.01 2.52 -3.53
CA SER A 209 2.25 1.80 -3.79
C SER A 209 2.47 0.60 -2.87
N GLU A 210 1.92 0.60 -1.66
CA GLU A 210 1.96 -0.58 -0.78
C GLU A 210 1.08 -1.72 -1.34
N ILE A 211 -0.07 -1.35 -1.95
CA ILE A 211 -1.07 -2.31 -2.42
C ILE A 211 -0.66 -2.94 -3.75
N VAL A 212 -0.15 -2.13 -4.69
CA VAL A 212 0.21 -2.54 -6.05
C VAL A 212 1.47 -1.81 -6.53
N ASP A 213 2.26 -2.49 -7.38
CA ASP A 213 3.35 -1.87 -8.14
C ASP A 213 2.83 -0.75 -9.04
N ILE A 214 3.26 0.49 -8.77
CA ILE A 214 2.86 1.68 -9.52
C ILE A 214 4.05 2.38 -10.17
N ARG A 215 3.77 3.07 -11.27
CA ARG A 215 4.66 4.11 -11.83
C ARG A 215 3.93 5.43 -11.89
N VAL A 216 4.65 6.47 -11.51
CA VAL A 216 4.14 7.83 -11.41
C VAL A 216 4.96 8.73 -12.31
N ASP A 217 4.29 9.48 -13.17
CA ASP A 217 4.90 10.44 -14.08
C ASP A 217 4.18 11.79 -13.96
N GLU A 218 4.93 12.84 -13.64
CA GLU A 218 4.45 14.23 -13.66
C GLU A 218 5.11 14.98 -14.82
N SER A 219 4.30 15.45 -15.77
CA SER A 219 4.75 16.27 -16.90
C SER A 219 5.05 17.71 -16.46
N THR A 220 5.87 18.41 -17.22
CA THR A 220 6.13 19.85 -17.06
C THR A 220 4.87 20.69 -17.11
N ASP A 221 3.83 20.21 -17.80
CA ASP A 221 2.55 20.88 -17.95
C ASP A 221 1.59 20.63 -16.77
N GLY A 222 2.06 19.95 -15.71
CA GLY A 222 1.28 19.65 -14.49
C GLY A 222 0.36 18.42 -14.62
N LYS A 223 0.40 17.71 -15.75
CA LYS A 223 -0.28 16.41 -15.88
C LYS A 223 0.39 15.37 -14.99
N TYR A 224 -0.42 14.61 -14.26
CA TYR A 224 0.04 13.62 -13.30
C TYR A 224 -0.62 12.28 -13.61
N VAL A 225 0.19 11.29 -13.94
CA VAL A 225 -0.25 9.97 -14.40
C VAL A 225 0.24 8.91 -13.40
N VAL A 226 -0.64 8.00 -13.03
CA VAL A 226 -0.31 6.82 -12.21
C VAL A 226 -0.71 5.59 -13.00
N SER A 227 0.22 4.66 -13.20
CA SER A 227 0.02 3.43 -13.98
C SER A 227 0.39 2.19 -13.20
N ILE A 228 -0.28 1.07 -13.51
CA ILE A 228 0.00 -0.27 -12.97
C ILE A 228 0.36 -1.15 -14.16
N GLY A 229 1.52 -1.81 -14.11
CA GLY A 229 1.93 -2.73 -15.19
C GLY A 229 2.00 -2.08 -16.58
N GLY A 230 2.20 -0.76 -16.65
CA GLY A 230 2.25 0.01 -17.90
C GLY A 230 0.90 0.51 -18.43
N VAL A 231 -0.21 0.26 -17.72
CA VAL A 231 -1.55 0.77 -18.08
C VAL A 231 -1.99 1.80 -17.04
N SER A 232 -2.51 2.95 -17.48
CA SER A 232 -2.90 4.05 -16.59
C SER A 232 -4.11 3.68 -15.71
N LEU A 233 -3.93 3.83 -14.40
CA LEU A 233 -5.02 3.83 -13.42
C LEU A 233 -5.60 5.24 -13.26
N VAL A 234 -4.72 6.24 -13.22
CA VAL A 234 -5.07 7.66 -13.21
C VAL A 234 -4.35 8.34 -14.36
N ASP A 235 -5.10 8.97 -15.25
CA ASP A 235 -4.58 9.86 -16.29
C ASP A 235 -5.08 11.28 -16.02
N HIS A 236 -4.37 11.97 -15.14
CA HIS A 236 -4.61 13.32 -14.65
C HIS A 236 -6.05 13.59 -14.16
N SER A 237 -7.00 13.78 -15.08
CA SER A 237 -8.43 14.04 -14.81
C SER A 237 -9.33 12.81 -14.93
N ASN A 238 -8.81 11.73 -15.51
CA ASN A 238 -9.52 10.49 -15.77
C ASN A 238 -9.07 9.40 -14.79
N THR A 239 -10.05 8.59 -14.34
CA THR A 239 -9.81 7.42 -13.50
C THR A 239 -10.26 6.18 -14.24
N PHE A 240 -9.41 5.16 -14.25
CA PHE A 240 -9.73 3.82 -14.69
C PHE A 240 -9.84 2.93 -13.46
N THR A 241 -10.68 1.89 -13.54
CA THR A 241 -10.93 0.99 -12.41
C THR A 241 -10.45 -0.42 -12.70
N VAL A 242 -10.11 -1.09 -11.62
CA VAL A 242 -9.76 -2.52 -11.60
C VAL A 242 -10.87 -3.30 -10.90
N LYS A 243 -10.97 -4.58 -11.20
CA LYS A 243 -11.87 -5.54 -10.57
C LYS A 243 -11.18 -6.90 -10.42
N LEU A 244 -11.54 -7.68 -9.43
CA LEU A 244 -11.19 -9.10 -9.43
C LEU A 244 -11.97 -9.84 -10.53
N ALA A 245 -11.33 -10.84 -11.14
CA ALA A 245 -11.99 -11.76 -12.05
C ALA A 245 -13.15 -12.52 -11.35
N GLU A 246 -14.06 -13.12 -12.11
CA GLU A 246 -15.23 -13.82 -11.53
C GLU A 246 -14.82 -14.97 -10.60
N ASP A 247 -13.75 -15.68 -10.94
CA ASP A 247 -13.11 -16.73 -10.13
C ASP A 247 -12.19 -16.18 -9.04
N ARG A 248 -12.03 -14.85 -8.98
CA ARG A 248 -11.14 -14.10 -8.08
C ARG A 248 -9.66 -14.47 -8.17
N SER A 249 -9.26 -15.22 -9.20
CA SER A 249 -7.88 -15.71 -9.34
C SER A 249 -6.90 -14.62 -9.80
N ARG A 250 -7.40 -13.48 -10.27
CA ARG A 250 -6.57 -12.39 -10.80
C ARG A 250 -7.29 -11.05 -10.76
N LEU A 251 -6.49 -9.98 -10.89
CA LEU A 251 -6.98 -8.63 -11.11
C LEU A 251 -7.12 -8.34 -12.61
N GLU A 252 -8.22 -7.71 -12.99
CA GLU A 252 -8.55 -7.29 -14.35
C GLU A 252 -8.90 -5.80 -14.38
N TRP A 253 -8.64 -5.16 -15.51
CA TRP A 253 -9.17 -3.85 -15.81
C TRP A 253 -10.68 -3.95 -16.07
N SER A 254 -11.40 -2.83 -15.98
CA SER A 254 -12.84 -2.78 -16.27
C SER A 254 -13.22 -3.32 -17.67
N ASN A 255 -12.30 -3.24 -18.63
CA ASN A 255 -12.45 -3.78 -19.98
C ASN A 255 -12.19 -5.30 -20.09
N GLY A 256 -11.90 -5.99 -18.98
CA GLY A 256 -11.63 -7.44 -18.91
C GLY A 256 -10.19 -7.85 -19.25
N SER A 257 -9.30 -6.90 -19.57
CA SER A 257 -7.88 -7.23 -19.78
C SER A 257 -7.18 -7.49 -18.44
N LYS A 258 -6.25 -8.44 -18.43
CA LYS A 258 -5.48 -8.79 -17.22
C LYS A 258 -4.58 -7.63 -16.79
N VAL A 259 -4.56 -7.32 -15.49
CA VAL A 259 -3.59 -6.40 -14.91
C VAL A 259 -2.25 -7.12 -14.70
N ALA A 260 -1.17 -6.56 -15.22
CA ALA A 260 0.18 -7.08 -15.00
C ALA A 260 0.72 -6.63 -13.63
N LEU A 261 0.52 -7.46 -12.60
CA LEU A 261 1.00 -7.21 -11.24
C LEU A 261 2.41 -7.80 -11.03
N ASN A 262 3.40 -6.93 -10.87
CA ASN A 262 4.79 -7.33 -10.62
C ASN A 262 5.08 -7.53 -9.14
N SER A 263 4.53 -6.68 -8.28
CA SER A 263 4.65 -6.71 -6.81
C SER A 263 3.45 -6.02 -6.17
N GLY A 264 3.46 -5.92 -4.83
CA GLY A 264 2.42 -5.27 -4.04
C GLY A 264 1.71 -6.24 -3.10
N ARG A 265 1.09 -5.70 -2.06
CA ARG A 265 0.27 -6.47 -1.12
C ARG A 265 -0.75 -7.35 -1.82
N LEU A 266 -1.45 -6.83 -2.83
CA LEU A 266 -2.46 -7.58 -3.58
C LEU A 266 -1.87 -8.77 -4.35
N LYS A 267 -0.63 -8.64 -4.86
CA LYS A 267 0.06 -9.78 -5.46
C LYS A 267 0.34 -10.86 -4.42
N GLY A 268 0.83 -10.48 -3.24
CA GLY A 268 1.06 -11.44 -2.15
C GLY A 268 -0.21 -12.17 -1.73
N LEU A 269 -1.31 -11.43 -1.62
CA LEU A 269 -2.64 -11.98 -1.37
C LEU A 269 -3.07 -13.00 -2.46
N LEU A 270 -2.91 -12.64 -3.74
CA LEU A 270 -3.20 -13.53 -4.88
C LEU A 270 -2.32 -14.78 -4.89
N ASP A 271 -1.04 -14.64 -4.57
CA ASP A 271 -0.10 -15.75 -4.51
C ASP A 271 -0.49 -16.73 -3.39
N ILE A 272 -0.86 -16.24 -2.21
CA ILE A 272 -1.33 -17.11 -1.12
C ILE A 272 -2.67 -17.79 -1.47
N TYR A 273 -3.57 -17.07 -2.15
CA TYR A 273 -4.88 -17.60 -2.55
C TYR A 273 -4.79 -18.68 -3.63
N ASN A 274 -4.00 -18.42 -4.68
CA ASN A 274 -3.89 -19.28 -5.86
C ASN A 274 -2.81 -20.35 -5.74
N GLY A 275 -1.87 -20.20 -4.81
CA GLY A 275 -0.63 -20.99 -4.77
C GLY A 275 -0.86 -22.47 -4.53
N ASP A 276 -0.86 -23.24 -5.62
CA ASP A 276 -0.90 -24.70 -5.64
C ASP A 276 0.50 -25.35 -5.52
N GLY A 277 1.56 -24.53 -5.59
CA GLY A 277 2.95 -24.98 -5.51
C GLY A 277 3.52 -25.57 -6.80
N MET A 278 2.79 -25.49 -7.93
CA MET A 278 3.35 -25.82 -9.25
C MET A 278 4.46 -24.82 -9.61
N ASP A 279 5.50 -25.29 -10.29
CA ASP A 279 6.72 -24.54 -10.64
C ASP A 279 7.58 -24.04 -9.46
N ASN A 280 7.27 -24.43 -8.22
CA ASN A 280 8.06 -24.13 -7.01
C ASN A 280 8.25 -22.62 -6.74
N ALA A 281 7.43 -21.76 -7.36
CA ALA A 281 7.54 -20.31 -7.25
C ALA A 281 7.06 -19.79 -5.88
N TYR A 282 5.95 -20.32 -5.36
CA TYR A 282 5.41 -20.04 -4.03
C TYR A 282 4.41 -21.12 -3.60
N ARG A 283 4.23 -21.32 -2.28
CA ARG A 283 3.29 -22.30 -1.71
C ARG A 283 2.19 -21.54 -0.98
N GLY A 284 1.00 -21.50 -1.56
CA GLY A 284 -0.19 -20.87 -0.98
C GLY A 284 -1.06 -21.89 -0.24
N ILE A 285 -2.24 -21.45 0.20
CA ILE A 285 -3.20 -22.28 0.93
C ILE A 285 -3.60 -23.55 0.14
N PRO A 286 -3.87 -23.50 -1.18
CA PRO A 286 -4.22 -24.70 -1.95
C PRO A 286 -3.16 -25.80 -1.88
N TYR A 287 -1.88 -25.46 -1.90
CA TYR A 287 -0.78 -26.43 -1.74
C TYR A 287 -0.88 -27.21 -0.42
N TYR A 288 -1.20 -26.53 0.68
CA TYR A 288 -1.34 -27.15 2.00
C TYR A 288 -2.66 -27.92 2.16
N MET A 289 -3.72 -27.53 1.44
CA MET A 289 -4.97 -28.28 1.42
C MET A 289 -4.88 -29.60 0.64
N ALA A 290 -3.99 -29.67 -0.35
CA ALA A 290 -3.83 -30.85 -1.20
C ALA A 290 -2.94 -31.95 -0.59
N ARG A 291 -2.27 -31.69 0.53
CA ARG A 291 -1.33 -32.61 1.20
C ARG A 291 -1.84 -33.04 2.57
#